data_AF-A0A7S3HRT5-F1
#
_entry.id   AF-A0A7S3HRT5-F1
#
_cell.length_a   1.000
_cell.length_b   1.000
_cell.length_c   1.000
_cell.angle_alpha   90.00
_cell.angle_beta   90.00
_cell.angle_gamma   90.00
#
_symmetry.space_group_name_H-M   'P 1'
#
loop_
_entity.id
_entity.type
_entity.pdbx_description
1 polymer ?
#
loop_
_entity_poly.entity_id
_entity_poly.type
_entity_poly.pdbx_seq_one_letter_code
_entity_poly.pdbx_strand_id
1 'polypeptide(L)'
;MAFTLKKSEVPAYLSGSDFFSALQEEEEFTIQKMYLKLDPIVATPQELRHSLETVRFWGLRTIPRDIIDFLVAGKERSEDGNKVCAILAEFNNEIPLYRAFQSLQLTTTTQKERS
;
A
#
# COMPACT_ATOMS: atom_id res chain seq x y z
N MET A 1 3.54 -16.38 10.69
CA MET A 1 3.05 -17.45 9.80
C MET A 1 3.48 -17.12 8.38
N ALA A 2 3.92 -18.11 7.62
CA ALA A 2 4.36 -17.96 6.24
C ALA A 2 3.46 -18.79 5.31
N PHE A 3 3.35 -18.36 4.06
CA PHE A 3 2.63 -19.04 3.00
C PHE A 3 3.63 -19.66 2.04
N THR A 4 3.37 -20.90 1.62
CA THR A 4 4.06 -21.53 0.51
C THR A 4 3.16 -21.41 -0.70
N LEU A 5 3.69 -20.87 -1.81
CA LEU A 5 2.93 -20.54 -3.01
C LEU A 5 3.73 -20.91 -4.25
N LYS A 6 2.99 -21.14 -5.34
CA LYS A 6 3.51 -21.15 -6.71
C LYS A 6 3.29 -19.80 -7.37
N LYS A 7 4.04 -19.53 -8.45
CA LYS A 7 3.92 -18.30 -9.23
C LYS A 7 2.49 -18.06 -9.74
N SER A 8 1.76 -19.11 -10.10
CA SER A 8 0.37 -19.05 -10.56
C SER A 8 -0.64 -18.66 -9.47
N GLU A 9 -0.28 -18.78 -8.20
CA GLU A 9 -1.14 -18.45 -7.06
C GLU A 9 -0.94 -16.99 -6.60
N VAL A 10 0.00 -16.28 -7.21
CA VAL A 10 0.27 -14.88 -6.89
C VAL A 10 -0.90 -14.01 -7.37
N PRO A 11 -1.45 -13.13 -6.52
CA PRO A 11 -2.48 -12.17 -6.91
C PRO A 11 -2.06 -11.34 -8.14
N ALA A 12 -3.00 -11.17 -9.07
CA ALA A 12 -2.73 -10.50 -10.35
C ALA A 12 -2.16 -9.08 -10.20
N TYR A 13 -2.53 -8.35 -9.16
CA TYR A 13 -2.02 -6.99 -8.94
C TYR A 13 -0.51 -6.95 -8.58
N LEU A 14 0.08 -8.09 -8.22
CA LEU A 14 1.51 -8.24 -7.94
C LEU A 14 2.30 -8.74 -9.17
N SER A 15 1.63 -9.14 -10.25
CA SER A 15 2.31 -9.74 -11.41
C SER A 15 3.24 -8.78 -12.17
N GLY A 16 3.07 -7.47 -11.97
CA GLY A 16 3.94 -6.44 -12.54
C GLY A 16 5.16 -6.08 -11.69
N SER A 17 5.43 -6.83 -10.61
CA SER A 17 6.50 -6.51 -9.67
C SER A 17 7.85 -7.11 -10.06
N ASP A 18 8.93 -6.53 -9.54
CA ASP A 18 10.28 -7.02 -9.78
C ASP A 18 10.46 -8.44 -9.18
N PHE A 19 9.90 -8.70 -7.99
CA PHE A 19 9.95 -10.03 -7.36
C PHE A 19 9.21 -11.08 -8.19
N PHE A 20 7.99 -10.79 -8.67
CA PHE A 20 7.23 -11.74 -9.49
C PHE A 20 7.97 -12.10 -10.78
N SER A 21 8.63 -11.12 -11.39
CA SER A 21 9.41 -11.32 -12.62
C SER A 21 10.60 -12.27 -12.42
N ALA A 22 11.16 -12.30 -11.21
CA ALA A 22 12.28 -13.17 -10.84
C ALA A 22 11.86 -14.61 -10.49
N LEU A 23 10.58 -14.88 -10.24
CA LEU A 23 10.08 -16.22 -9.89
C LEU A 23 10.11 -17.17 -11.11
N GLN A 24 10.49 -18.42 -10.88
CA GLN A 24 10.32 -19.50 -11.87
C GLN A 24 8.90 -20.08 -11.81
N GLU A 25 8.36 -20.58 -12.92
CA GLU A 25 6.96 -21.04 -13.00
C GLU A 25 6.68 -22.29 -12.16
N GLU A 26 7.65 -23.20 -12.07
CA GLU A 26 7.49 -24.50 -11.41
C GLU A 26 8.02 -24.52 -9.96
N GLU A 27 8.60 -23.41 -9.50
CA GLU A 27 9.23 -23.31 -8.18
C GLU A 27 8.23 -22.87 -7.10
N GLU A 28 8.20 -23.61 -5.99
CA GLU A 28 7.49 -23.20 -4.78
C GLU A 28 8.38 -22.28 -3.95
N PHE A 29 7.82 -21.18 -3.47
CA PHE A 29 8.52 -20.22 -2.64
C PHE A 29 7.68 -19.88 -1.41
N THR A 30 8.38 -19.41 -0.36
CA THR A 30 7.75 -19.08 0.91
C THR A 30 7.79 -17.58 1.17
N ILE A 31 6.64 -16.98 1.50
CA ILE A 31 6.51 -15.58 1.87
C ILE A 31 5.87 -15.43 3.25
N GLN A 32 6.42 -14.53 4.07
CA GLN A 32 5.80 -14.18 5.35
C GLN A 32 4.48 -13.45 5.12
N LYS A 33 3.48 -13.74 5.97
CA LYS A 33 2.14 -13.14 5.87
C LYS A 33 2.16 -11.60 5.78
N MET A 34 3.09 -10.94 6.45
CA MET A 34 3.19 -9.47 6.42
C MET A 34 3.65 -8.89 5.06
N TYR A 35 4.19 -9.71 4.16
CA TYR A 35 4.63 -9.31 2.82
C TYR A 35 3.71 -9.86 1.72
N LEU A 36 2.61 -10.51 2.09
CA LEU A 36 1.59 -10.97 1.17
C LEU A 36 0.23 -10.56 1.66
N LYS A 37 -0.32 -9.57 0.98
CA LYS A 37 -1.75 -9.31 1.01
C LYS A 37 -2.37 -10.06 -0.17
N LEU A 38 -3.50 -10.73 0.06
CA LEU A 38 -4.20 -11.46 -1.01
C LEU A 38 -5.29 -10.59 -1.65
N ASP A 39 -5.96 -9.79 -0.81
CA ASP A 39 -6.97 -8.84 -1.22
C ASP A 39 -6.35 -7.43 -1.35
N PRO A 40 -6.41 -6.78 -2.53
CA PRO A 40 -5.86 -5.44 -2.69
C PRO A 40 -6.61 -4.37 -1.89
N ILE A 41 -7.86 -4.59 -1.47
CA ILE A 41 -8.73 -3.58 -0.82
C ILE A 41 -8.11 -3.03 0.47
N VAL A 42 -8.02 -1.71 0.60
CA VAL A 42 -7.54 -1.03 1.81
C VAL A 42 -8.70 -0.28 2.46
N ALA A 43 -9.14 -0.73 3.63
CA ALA A 43 -10.23 -0.12 4.40
C ALA A 43 -9.77 0.44 5.76
N THR A 44 -8.61 0.03 6.25
CA THR A 44 -8.08 0.44 7.56
C THR A 44 -6.61 0.87 7.49
N PRO A 45 -6.11 1.68 8.45
CA PRO A 45 -4.68 2.01 8.54
C PRO A 45 -3.78 0.77 8.64
N GLN A 46 -4.22 -0.28 9.32
CA GLN A 46 -3.46 -1.53 9.43
C GLN A 46 -3.32 -2.22 8.08
N GLU A 47 -4.38 -2.24 7.28
CA GLU A 47 -4.34 -2.77 5.91
C GLU A 47 -3.51 -1.88 4.98
N LEU A 48 -3.48 -0.56 5.20
CA LEU A 48 -2.58 0.34 4.48
C LEU A 48 -1.13 -0.06 4.75
N ARG A 49 -0.73 -0.23 6.01
CA ARG A 49 0.61 -0.69 6.37
C ARG A 49 0.95 -2.04 5.71
N HIS A 50 0.04 -3.01 5.78
CA HIS A 50 0.26 -4.33 5.14
C HIS A 50 0.41 -4.22 3.62
N SER A 51 -0.37 -3.34 2.98
CA SER A 51 -0.27 -3.10 1.54
C SER A 51 1.07 -2.44 1.17
N LEU A 52 1.56 -1.50 1.98
CA LEU A 52 2.86 -0.85 1.77
C LEU A 52 4.03 -1.80 1.98
N GLU A 53 4.00 -2.65 3.01
CA GLU A 53 5.00 -3.72 3.19
C GLU A 53 5.00 -4.69 2.01
N THR A 54 3.82 -5.05 1.49
CA THR A 54 3.69 -5.89 0.31
C THR A 54 4.29 -5.18 -0.91
N VAL A 55 3.92 -3.93 -1.18
CA VAL A 55 4.46 -3.14 -2.31
C VAL A 55 5.98 -3.02 -2.24
N ARG A 56 6.52 -2.75 -1.05
CA ARG A 56 7.96 -2.67 -0.82
C ARG A 56 8.66 -4.00 -1.10
N PHE A 57 8.19 -5.08 -0.47
CA PHE A 57 8.81 -6.39 -0.60
C PHE A 57 8.81 -6.87 -2.05
N TRP A 58 7.67 -6.73 -2.73
CA TRP A 58 7.50 -7.22 -4.10
C TRP A 58 8.19 -6.32 -5.14
N GLY A 59 8.61 -5.10 -4.76
CA GLY A 59 9.23 -4.15 -5.67
C GLY A 59 8.26 -3.65 -6.72
N LEU A 60 7.03 -3.28 -6.34
CA LEU A 60 6.11 -2.65 -7.30
C LEU A 60 6.55 -1.22 -7.59
N ARG A 61 6.72 -0.91 -8.87
CA ARG A 61 7.05 0.44 -9.36
C ARG A 61 5.85 1.38 -9.39
N THR A 62 4.66 0.83 -9.31
CA THR A 62 3.40 1.57 -9.32
C THR A 62 2.65 1.29 -8.03
N ILE A 63 1.99 2.31 -7.49
CA ILE A 63 1.19 2.17 -6.28
C ILE A 63 -0.18 1.61 -6.65
N PRO A 64 -0.62 0.50 -6.01
CA PRO A 64 -1.96 -0.04 -6.19
C PRO A 64 -3.04 1.04 -6.00
N ARG A 65 -4.04 1.01 -6.88
CA ARG A 65 -5.13 2.00 -6.88
C ARG A 65 -5.87 2.04 -5.55
N ASP A 66 -6.09 0.90 -4.91
CA ASP A 66 -6.78 0.82 -3.60
C ASP A 66 -6.07 1.60 -2.49
N ILE A 67 -4.73 1.69 -2.52
CA ILE A 67 -3.98 2.55 -1.60
C ILE A 67 -4.31 4.02 -1.87
N ILE A 68 -4.33 4.43 -3.13
CA ILE A 68 -4.66 5.82 -3.52
C ILE A 68 -6.10 6.14 -3.12
N ASP A 69 -7.04 5.27 -3.45
CA ASP A 69 -8.46 5.44 -3.14
C ASP A 69 -8.69 5.54 -1.62
N PHE A 70 -8.00 4.70 -0.83
CA PHE A 70 -8.02 4.81 0.64
C PHE A 70 -7.46 6.14 1.15
N LEU A 71 -6.33 6.60 0.61
CA LEU A 71 -5.73 7.88 1.01
C LEU A 71 -6.62 9.07 0.63
N VAL A 72 -7.28 9.02 -0.52
CA VAL A 72 -8.21 10.07 -0.96
C VAL A 72 -9.50 10.05 -0.13
N ALA A 73 -10.06 8.87 0.17
CA ALA A 73 -11.28 8.72 0.96
C ALA A 73 -11.08 8.97 2.46
N GLY A 74 -9.91 8.60 3.01
CA GLY A 74 -9.54 8.81 4.42
C GLY A 74 -9.45 10.28 4.84
N LYS A 75 -9.53 11.20 3.87
CA LYS A 75 -9.65 12.65 4.03
C LYS A 75 -10.79 13.10 4.94
N GLU A 76 -11.85 12.30 5.10
CA GLU A 76 -13.04 12.66 5.89
C GLU A 76 -12.99 12.17 7.35
N ARG A 77 -12.05 11.30 7.73
CA ARG A 77 -11.99 10.69 9.08
C ARG A 77 -10.84 11.26 9.90
N SER A 78 -11.12 12.23 10.77
CA SER A 78 -10.11 12.99 11.54
C SER A 78 -9.27 12.16 12.52
N GLU A 79 -9.77 11.05 13.04
CA GLU A 79 -9.05 10.21 14.02
C GLU A 79 -8.04 9.23 13.38
N ASP A 80 -8.21 8.92 12.10
CA ASP A 80 -7.31 7.99 11.38
C ASP A 80 -6.16 8.71 10.67
N GLY A 81 -6.29 10.01 10.41
CA GLY A 81 -5.31 10.81 9.68
C GLY A 81 -3.90 10.78 10.29
N ASN A 82 -3.78 10.89 11.61
CA ASN A 82 -2.47 10.84 12.29
C ASN A 82 -1.80 9.46 12.17
N LYS A 83 -2.58 8.37 12.23
CA LYS A 83 -2.07 7.00 12.06
C LYS A 83 -1.61 6.77 10.63
N VAL A 84 -2.39 7.25 9.65
CA VAL A 84 -2.03 7.19 8.22
C VAL A 84 -0.75 7.97 7.97
N CYS A 85 -0.63 9.20 8.50
CA CYS A 85 0.60 10.00 8.41
C CYS A 85 1.81 9.27 8.98
N ALA A 86 1.69 8.69 10.17
CA ALA A 86 2.78 7.94 10.81
C ALA A 86 3.23 6.74 9.95
N ILE A 87 2.27 5.97 9.43
CA ILE A 87 2.57 4.86 8.52
C ILE A 87 3.27 5.37 7.26
N LEU A 88 2.73 6.37 6.57
CA LEU A 88 3.32 6.91 5.35
C LEU A 88 4.74 7.48 5.58
N ALA A 89 5.00 8.06 6.75
CA ALA A 89 6.32 8.58 7.10
C ALA A 89 7.37 7.46 7.21
N GLU A 90 7.00 6.28 7.72
CA GLU A 90 7.91 5.11 7.82
C GLU A 90 8.38 4.63 6.45
N PHE A 91 7.52 4.69 5.42
CA PHE A 91 7.84 4.23 4.07
C PHE A 91 8.36 5.34 3.15
N ASN A 92 8.45 6.60 3.61
CA ASN A 92 8.66 7.75 2.73
C ASN A 92 9.95 7.72 1.90
N ASN A 93 11.00 7.02 2.35
CA ASN A 93 12.25 6.89 1.61
C ASN A 93 12.14 5.93 0.42
N GLU A 94 11.22 4.97 0.50
CA GLU A 94 11.06 3.88 -0.47
C GLU A 94 9.83 4.13 -1.35
N ILE A 95 8.76 4.65 -0.74
CA ILE A 95 7.46 4.94 -1.32
C ILE A 95 7.09 6.37 -0.93
N PRO A 96 7.42 7.40 -1.72
CA PRO A 96 7.31 8.81 -1.34
C PRO A 96 5.86 9.35 -1.43
N LEU A 97 4.91 8.67 -0.78
CA LEU A 97 3.50 9.03 -0.76
C LEU A 97 3.15 10.06 0.33
N TYR A 98 4.00 10.21 1.35
CA TYR A 98 3.75 11.09 2.49
C TYR A 98 3.53 12.55 2.05
N ARG A 99 4.41 13.10 1.22
CA ARG A 99 4.31 14.49 0.74
C ARG A 99 3.08 14.72 -0.15
N ALA A 100 2.74 13.74 -0.98
CA ALA A 100 1.54 13.78 -1.81
C ALA A 100 0.27 13.81 -0.94
N PHE A 101 0.21 12.93 0.07
CA PHE A 101 -0.89 12.89 1.02
C PHE A 101 -1.04 14.20 1.81
N GLN A 102 0.06 14.77 2.32
CA GLN A 102 0.05 16.06 3.01
C GLN A 102 -0.49 17.18 2.11
N SER A 103 -0.09 17.22 0.84
CA SER A 103 -0.56 18.25 -0.11
C SER A 103 -2.07 18.14 -0.40
N LEU A 104 -2.58 16.90 -0.47
CA LEU A 104 -4.02 16.63 -0.64
C LEU A 104 -4.87 17.01 0.58
N GLN A 105 -4.29 16.95 1.78
CA GLN A 105 -4.93 17.40 3.02
C GLN A 105 -5.01 18.94 3.08
N LEU A 106 -3.91 19.63 2.74
CA LEU A 106 -3.79 21.09 2.83
C LEU A 106 -4.75 21.86 1.91
N THR A 107 -4.98 21.35 0.69
CA THR A 107 -5.83 22.03 -0.33
C THR A 107 -7.31 22.14 0.07
N THR A 108 -7.77 21.36 1.03
CA THR A 108 -9.16 21.40 1.53
C THR A 108 -9.36 22.21 2.79
N THR A 109 -8.34 22.38 3.63
CA THR A 109 -8.43 23.25 4.81
C THR A 109 -8.70 24.70 4.39
N THR A 110 -8.11 25.14 3.27
CA THR A 110 -8.29 26.50 2.76
C THR A 110 -9.68 26.76 2.14
N GLN A 111 -10.44 25.72 1.79
CA GLN A 111 -11.83 25.88 1.31
C GLN A 111 -12.85 25.97 2.45
N LYS A 112 -12.55 25.40 3.63
CA LYS A 112 -13.46 25.42 4.77
C LYS A 112 -13.49 26.77 5.52
N GLU A 113 -12.50 27.63 5.29
CA GLU A 113 -12.44 29.00 5.86
C GLU A 113 -13.07 30.07 4.94
N ARG A 114 -13.63 29.69 3.80
CA ARG A 114 -14.24 30.61 2.81
C ARG A 114 -15.72 30.36 2.53
N SER A 115 -16.38 29.48 3.29
CA SER A 115 -17.83 29.23 3.21
C SER A 115 -18.54 29.74 4.46
#